data_AF-A0A3D3B4Q9-F1
#
_entry.id   AF-A0A3D3B4Q9-F1
#
_cell.length_a   1.000
_cell.length_b   1.000
_cell.length_c   1.000
_cell.angle_alpha   90.00
_cell.angle_beta   90.00
_cell.angle_gamma   90.00
#
_symmetry.space_group_name_H-M   'P 1'
#
loop_
_entity.id
_entity.type
_entity.pdbx_description
1 polymer ?
#
loop_
_entity_poly.entity_id
_entity_poly.type
_entity_poly.pdbx_seq_one_letter_code
_entity_poly.pdbx_strand_id
1 'polypeptide(L)'
;MTAAKSLEQALAEAFVTADSLKAPLKDRLKLYLVESRRLLPDLEGTYDQLVQRIAVNGADAFVPAVGEVLPNFLMTDAKGHLVELGSLLAKGPLVISFNRGPWCDYCGLEL
;
A
#
# COMPACT_ATOMS: atom_id res chain seq x y z
N MET A 1 27.60 18.67 19.18
CA MET A 1 26.79 17.48 19.55
C MET A 1 25.47 17.61 18.81
N THR A 2 25.21 16.76 17.82
CA THR A 2 23.92 16.75 17.11
C THR A 2 22.85 16.20 18.05
N ALA A 3 21.75 16.94 18.21
CA ALA A 3 20.60 16.46 18.98
C ALA A 3 20.06 15.16 18.36
N ALA A 4 19.65 14.21 19.19
CA ALA A 4 19.01 12.99 18.72
C ALA A 4 17.71 13.35 17.97
N LYS A 5 17.52 12.77 16.79
CA LYS A 5 16.32 13.00 15.97
C LYS A 5 15.10 12.41 16.66
N SER A 6 13.96 13.09 16.53
CA SER A 6 12.67 12.51 16.92
C SER A 6 12.30 11.34 16.00
N LEU A 7 11.40 10.49 16.48
CA LEU A 7 10.86 9.36 15.71
C LEU A 7 10.20 9.81 14.40
N GLU A 8 9.42 10.88 14.45
CA GLU A 8 8.77 11.47 13.27
C GLU A 8 9.80 11.94 12.23
N GLN A 9 10.86 12.63 12.67
CA GLN A 9 11.94 13.05 11.78
C GLN A 9 12.68 11.85 11.17
N ALA A 10 12.91 10.80 11.96
CA ALA A 10 13.58 9.60 11.46
C ALA A 10 12.74 8.85 10.40
N LEU A 11 11.41 8.78 10.60
CA LEU A 11 10.48 8.18 9.63
C LEU A 11 10.38 9.02 8.36
N ALA A 12 10.27 10.34 8.48
CA ALA A 12 10.26 11.26 7.34
C ALA A 12 11.54 11.15 6.51
N GLU A 13 12.70 11.04 7.15
CA GLU A 13 13.97 10.82 6.46
C GLU A 13 14.05 9.46 5.76
N ALA A 14 13.54 8.40 6.40
CA ALA A 14 13.45 7.08 5.79
C ALA A 14 12.56 7.10 4.54
N PHE A 15 11.42 7.80 4.60
CA PHE A 15 10.54 8.00 3.46
C PHE A 15 11.25 8.73 2.32
N VAL A 16 11.85 9.90 2.60
CA VAL A 16 12.58 10.70 1.60
C VAL A 16 13.71 9.90 0.96
N THR A 17 14.41 9.08 1.76
CA THR A 17 15.47 8.20 1.28
C THR A 17 14.93 7.14 0.33
N ALA A 18 13.82 6.49 0.68
CA ALA A 18 13.15 5.51 -0.17
C ALA A 18 12.60 6.14 -1.46
N ASP A 19 12.05 7.35 -1.36
CA ASP A 19 11.45 8.05 -2.48
C ASP A 19 12.50 8.50 -3.51
N SER A 20 13.64 9.01 -3.02
CA SER A 20 14.74 9.49 -3.85
C SER A 20 15.55 8.37 -4.52
N LEU A 21 15.31 7.11 -4.13
CA LEU A 21 16.04 5.97 -4.66
C LEU A 21 15.61 5.66 -6.10
N LYS A 22 16.57 5.72 -7.04
CA LYS A 22 16.36 5.31 -8.44
C LYS A 22 16.32 3.79 -8.59
N ALA A 23 15.27 3.17 -8.06
CA ALA A 23 15.05 1.72 -8.09
C ALA A 23 13.57 1.39 -8.35
N PRO A 24 13.24 0.16 -8.77
CA PRO A 24 11.85 -0.29 -8.86
C PRO A 24 11.08 -0.09 -7.55
N LEU A 25 9.76 0.15 -7.65
CA LEU A 25 8.88 0.39 -6.50
C LEU A 25 9.05 -0.66 -5.39
N LYS A 26 9.19 -1.93 -5.75
CA LYS A 26 9.43 -3.04 -4.82
C LYS A 26 10.63 -2.78 -3.89
N ASP A 27 11.72 -2.26 -4.44
CA ASP A 27 12.96 -2.04 -3.67
C ASP A 27 12.86 -0.80 -2.80
N ARG A 28 12.19 0.25 -3.29
CA ARG A 28 11.84 1.47 -2.51
C ARG A 28 10.97 1.12 -1.31
N LEU A 29 9.88 0.36 -1.52
CA LEU A 29 8.99 -0.11 -0.46
C LEU A 29 9.71 -1.00 0.56
N LYS A 30 10.61 -1.88 0.08
CA LYS A 30 11.41 -2.74 0.97
C LYS A 30 12.34 -1.94 1.86
N LEU A 31 12.98 -0.89 1.33
CA LEU A 31 13.81 0.01 2.13
C LEU A 31 12.99 0.66 3.24
N TYR A 32 11.85 1.25 2.88
CA TYR A 32 10.99 1.92 3.87
C TYR A 32 10.50 0.96 4.95
N LEU A 33 10.07 -0.25 4.58
CA LEU A 33 9.62 -1.29 5.52
C LEU A 33 10.73 -1.71 6.51
N VAL A 34 11.98 -1.81 6.05
CA VAL A 34 13.11 -2.16 6.93
C VAL A 34 13.32 -1.05 7.96
N GLU A 35 13.29 0.22 7.53
CA GLU A 35 13.46 1.35 8.45
C GLU A 35 12.27 1.52 9.39
N SER A 36 11.03 1.36 8.91
CA SER A 36 9.84 1.43 9.77
C SER A 36 9.89 0.35 10.86
N ARG A 37 10.26 -0.89 10.52
CA ARG A 37 10.45 -1.98 11.50
C ARG A 37 11.55 -1.69 12.51
N ARG A 38 12.62 -1.02 12.10
CA ARG A 38 13.71 -0.62 13.01
C ARG A 38 13.27 0.49 13.97
N LEU A 39 12.47 1.44 13.48
CA LEU A 39 12.04 2.63 14.22
C LEU A 39 10.80 2.37 15.10
N LEU A 40 9.92 1.47 14.66
CA LEU A 40 8.60 1.19 15.24
C LEU A 40 8.37 -0.32 15.46
N PRO A 41 9.27 -1.04 16.16
CA PRO A 41 9.21 -2.50 16.24
C PRO A 41 7.90 -3.03 16.83
N ASP A 42 7.35 -2.38 17.86
CA ASP A 42 6.11 -2.81 18.51
C ASP A 42 4.88 -2.59 17.64
N LEU A 43 4.82 -1.45 16.94
CA LEU A 43 3.70 -1.12 16.05
C LEU A 43 3.70 -2.04 14.82
N GLU A 44 4.86 -2.23 14.19
CA GLU A 44 5.01 -3.15 13.05
C GLU A 44 4.72 -4.61 13.47
N GLY A 45 5.15 -5.01 14.68
CA GLY A 45 4.77 -6.30 15.25
C GLY A 45 3.25 -6.45 15.45
N THR A 46 2.57 -5.38 15.86
CA THR A 46 1.10 -5.36 15.98
C THR A 46 0.42 -5.46 14.61
N TYR A 47 0.95 -4.79 13.59
CA TYR A 47 0.46 -4.92 12.21
C TYR A 47 0.65 -6.33 11.66
N ASP A 48 1.81 -6.96 11.89
CA ASP A 48 2.06 -8.36 11.50
C ASP A 48 1.00 -9.29 12.10
N GLN A 49 0.67 -9.12 13.39
CA GLN A 49 -0.39 -9.89 14.06
C GLN A 49 -1.78 -9.63 13.46
N LEU A 50 -2.10 -8.37 13.12
CA LEU A 50 -3.36 -8.02 12.46
C LEU A 50 -3.49 -8.70 11.10
N VAL A 51 -2.45 -8.64 10.27
CA VAL A 51 -2.44 -9.28 8.94
C VAL A 51 -2.61 -10.80 9.07
N GLN A 52 -1.93 -11.43 10.01
CA GLN A 52 -2.10 -12.85 10.30
C GLN A 52 -3.55 -13.19 10.69
N ARG A 53 -4.17 -12.39 11.56
CA ARG A 53 -5.57 -12.58 11.97
C ARG A 53 -6.54 -12.46 10.79
N ILE A 54 -6.30 -11.52 9.87
CA ILE A 54 -7.14 -11.36 8.68
C ILE A 54 -7.00 -12.60 7.78
N ALA A 55 -5.77 -13.07 7.55
CA ALA A 55 -5.50 -14.25 6.73
C ALA A 55 -6.22 -15.51 7.25
N VAL A 56 -6.10 -15.80 8.55
CA VAL A 56 -6.71 -17.01 9.13
C VAL A 56 -8.24 -16.95 9.24
N ASN A 57 -8.83 -15.76 9.23
CA ASN A 57 -10.28 -15.56 9.34
C ASN A 57 -11.00 -15.53 7.98
N GLY A 58 -10.36 -16.03 6.92
CA GLY A 58 -11.02 -16.24 5.62
C GLY A 58 -10.91 -15.09 4.65
N ALA A 59 -9.80 -14.33 4.67
CA ALA A 59 -9.51 -13.35 3.62
C ALA A 59 -9.56 -13.97 2.21
N ASP A 60 -9.08 -15.21 2.08
CA ASP A 60 -9.01 -15.94 0.81
C ASP A 60 -10.39 -16.28 0.24
N ALA A 61 -11.46 -16.26 1.05
CA ALA A 61 -12.82 -16.55 0.55
C ALA A 61 -13.40 -15.40 -0.30
N PHE A 62 -12.81 -14.20 -0.21
CA PHE A 62 -13.34 -12.98 -0.86
C PHE A 62 -12.38 -12.35 -1.87
N VAL A 63 -11.15 -12.87 -1.98
CA VAL A 63 -10.13 -12.35 -2.88
C VAL A 63 -9.93 -13.32 -4.04
N PRO A 64 -10.18 -12.91 -5.30
CA PRO A 64 -9.99 -13.78 -6.45
C PRO A 64 -8.52 -14.17 -6.61
N ALA A 65 -8.27 -15.45 -6.87
CA ALA A 65 -6.94 -15.96 -7.18
C ALA A 65 -6.49 -15.57 -8.60
N VAL A 66 -5.21 -15.78 -8.91
CA VAL A 66 -4.68 -15.55 -10.27
C VAL A 66 -5.40 -16.46 -11.26
N GLY A 67 -5.99 -15.84 -12.29
CA GLY A 67 -6.79 -16.53 -13.32
C GLY A 67 -8.28 -16.60 -13.01
N GLU A 68 -8.71 -16.22 -11.80
CA GLU A 68 -10.13 -16.09 -11.47
C GLU A 68 -10.70 -14.75 -11.94
N VAL A 69 -12.02 -14.74 -12.11
CA VAL A 69 -12.75 -13.55 -12.52
C VAL A 69 -12.80 -12.57 -11.35
N LEU A 70 -12.34 -11.33 -11.58
CA LEU A 70 -12.52 -10.24 -10.63
C LEU A 70 -14.03 -9.95 -10.46
N PRO A 71 -14.56 -9.90 -9.22
CA PRO A 71 -15.94 -9.51 -8.97
C PRO A 71 -16.28 -8.17 -9.61
N ASN A 72 -17.48 -8.08 -10.19
CA ASN A 72 -17.94 -6.82 -10.77
C ASN A 72 -18.09 -5.76 -9.67
N PHE A 73 -17.85 -4.49 -10.04
CA PHE A 73 -18.08 -3.34 -9.18
C PHE A 73 -18.75 -2.22 -9.96
N LEU A 74 -19.45 -1.37 -9.22
CA LEU A 74 -19.99 -0.09 -9.68
C LEU A 74 -19.61 0.95 -8.62
N MET A 75 -18.71 1.87 -8.98
CA MET A 75 -18.16 2.86 -8.04
C MET A 75 -18.16 4.25 -8.67
N THR A 76 -18.19 5.29 -7.83
CA THR A 76 -18.05 6.66 -8.31
C THR A 76 -16.58 6.99 -8.59
N ASP A 77 -16.31 7.63 -9.73
CA ASP A 77 -15.02 8.27 -9.99
C ASP A 77 -14.84 9.56 -9.15
N ALA A 78 -13.69 10.22 -9.30
CA ALA A 78 -13.39 11.48 -8.59
C ALA A 78 -14.30 12.66 -8.99
N LYS A 79 -15.08 12.55 -10.07
CA LYS A 79 -16.07 13.54 -10.53
C LYS A 79 -17.50 13.17 -10.13
N GLY A 80 -17.69 12.04 -9.45
CA GLY A 80 -19.00 11.54 -9.04
C GLY A 80 -19.75 10.73 -10.11
N HIS A 81 -19.12 10.38 -11.22
CA HIS A 81 -19.75 9.53 -12.23
C HIS A 81 -19.65 8.06 -11.83
N LEU A 82 -20.72 7.31 -12.04
CA LEU A 82 -20.69 5.86 -11.86
C LEU A 82 -19.87 5.19 -12.96
N VAL A 83 -18.93 4.34 -12.54
CA VAL A 83 -18.02 3.57 -13.38
C VAL A 83 -18.13 2.10 -12.98
N GLU A 84 -18.38 1.26 -13.98
CA GLU A 84 -18.47 -0.20 -13.83
C GLU A 84 -17.23 -0.91 -14.40
N LEU A 85 -16.86 -2.05 -13.82
CA LEU A 85 -15.72 -2.85 -14.29
C LEU A 85 -15.83 -3.24 -15.77
N GLY A 86 -17.03 -3.65 -16.22
CA GLY A 86 -17.28 -4.04 -17.60
C GLY A 86 -16.97 -2.94 -18.61
N SER A 87 -17.36 -1.70 -18.29
CA SER A 87 -17.09 -0.51 -19.13
C SER A 87 -15.59 -0.19 -19.24
N LEU A 88 -14.80 -0.53 -18.22
CA LEU A 88 -13.34 -0.37 -18.23
C LEU A 88 -12.69 -1.44 -19.08
N LEU A 89 -13.08 -2.71 -18.88
CA LEU A 89 -12.54 -3.86 -19.63
C LEU A 89 -12.89 -3.79 -21.13
N ALA A 90 -14.03 -3.22 -21.49
CA ALA A 90 -14.40 -2.98 -22.90
C ALA A 90 -13.41 -2.05 -23.64
N LYS A 91 -12.62 -1.26 -22.92
CA LYS A 91 -11.59 -0.37 -23.48
C LYS A 91 -10.23 -1.06 -23.63
N GLY A 92 -10.03 -2.20 -22.96
CA GLY A 92 -8.79 -2.96 -22.98
C GLY A 92 -8.39 -3.51 -21.60
N PRO A 93 -7.14 -4.00 -21.46
CA PRO A 93 -6.63 -4.49 -20.19
C PRO A 93 -6.71 -3.42 -19.08
N LEU A 94 -7.10 -3.84 -17.89
CA LEU A 94 -7.24 -2.97 -16.72
C LEU A 94 -6.16 -3.30 -15.68
N VAL A 95 -5.52 -2.26 -15.15
CA VAL A 95 -4.67 -2.33 -13.95
C VAL A 95 -5.44 -1.66 -12.81
N ILE A 96 -5.56 -2.34 -11.67
CA ILE A 96 -6.18 -1.80 -10.46
C ILE A 96 -5.09 -1.63 -9.41
N SER A 97 -4.97 -0.42 -8.86
CA SER A 97 -4.14 -0.13 -7.71
C SER A 97 -4.99 0.30 -6.51
N PHE A 98 -4.69 -0.26 -5.35
CA PHE A 98 -5.35 0.08 -4.09
C PHE A 98 -4.50 1.09 -3.31
N ASN A 99 -4.85 2.37 -3.43
CA ASN A 99 -4.21 3.45 -2.69
C ASN A 99 -5.07 3.84 -1.49
N ARG A 100 -4.49 3.80 -0.28
CA ARG A 100 -5.22 4.10 0.97
C ARG A 100 -5.33 5.61 1.26
N GLY A 101 -4.66 6.44 0.47
CA GLY A 101 -4.66 7.89 0.61
C GLY A 101 -3.43 8.45 1.33
N PRO A 102 -3.44 9.75 1.65
CA PRO A 102 -2.24 10.52 2.01
C PRO A 102 -1.62 10.16 3.37
N TRP A 103 -2.31 9.40 4.20
CA TRP A 103 -1.81 8.95 5.50
C TRP A 103 -0.93 7.69 5.39
N CYS A 104 -0.85 7.09 4.21
CA CYS A 104 -0.14 5.85 3.96
C CYS A 104 1.17 6.14 3.22
N ASP A 105 2.29 6.07 3.94
CA ASP A 105 3.62 6.31 3.35
C ASP A 105 3.92 5.36 2.19
N TYR A 106 3.55 4.09 2.30
CA TYR A 106 3.68 3.13 1.20
C TYR A 106 2.92 3.56 -0.06
N CYS A 107 1.76 4.18 0.11
CA CYS A 107 0.89 4.67 -0.96
C CYS A 107 1.43 6.00 -1.53
N GLY A 108 2.15 6.79 -0.72
CA GLY A 108 2.90 7.95 -1.16
C GLY A 108 4.09 7.58 -2.04
N LEU A 109 4.80 6.48 -1.74
CA LEU A 109 5.93 6.00 -2.55
C LEU A 109 5.53 5.48 -3.94
N GLU A 110 4.26 5.09 -4.12
CA GLU A 110 3.72 4.64 -5.40
C GLU A 110 3.51 5.80 -6.39
N LEU A 111 3.17 6.99 -5.89
CA LEU A 111 2.76 8.17 -6.66
C LEU A 111 3.93 9.11 -6.96
#